data_AF-A0A3B6KQ15-F1
#
_entry.id   AF-A0A3B6KQ15-F1
#
_cell.length_a   1.000
_cell.length_b   1.000
_cell.length_c   1.000
_cell.angle_alpha   90.00
_cell.angle_beta   90.00
_cell.angle_gamma   90.00
#
_symmetry.space_group_name_H-M   'P 1'
#
loop_
_entity.id
_entity.type
_entity.pdbx_description
1 polymer ?
#
loop_
_entity_poly.entity_id
_entity_poly.type
_entity_poly.pdbx_seq_one_letter_code
_entity_poly.pdbx_strand_id
1 'polypeptide(L)'
;MAAPFFSTPFQPYVYQSQQGSVTAFQISGGDVQVLQVMVKSQDKLTAKPGTMCYMSGNIQMDNNYLPENDGGVWQWIFGKSITSTVFFNPGPDDGYVGISAPFPGRILPIDLANFGGELLCQADSFLCSVNDVSVTSSTVDQRPRNIEIGAEMILKQKLRGQGMAFLVGGGSVMQKILAPREVITVDCACIVAMTTTINFQLQNPTPHRRAVLVFGGVNQLKASLTGPGVVFIQSLPFNRLSQRIARSVGAPSLRDNPRFFIQIVMFFFLAYVMIVSSIILTDV
;
A
#
# COMPACT_ATOMS: atom_id res chain seq x y z
N MET A 1 -8.30 27.71 -18.23
CA MET A 1 -9.76 27.66 -18.50
C MET A 1 -10.44 27.29 -17.19
N ALA A 2 -11.29 28.17 -16.67
CA ALA A 2 -12.09 27.87 -15.48
C ALA A 2 -13.16 26.82 -15.85
N ALA A 3 -13.19 25.70 -15.13
CA ALA A 3 -14.21 24.68 -15.33
C ALA A 3 -15.57 25.21 -14.84
N PRO A 4 -16.69 24.87 -15.51
CA PRO A 4 -18.02 25.19 -15.01
C PRO A 4 -18.24 24.55 -13.63
N PHE A 5 -19.05 25.21 -12.79
CA PHE A 5 -19.40 24.76 -11.43
C PHE A 5 -20.11 23.40 -11.46
N PHE A 6 -19.32 22.31 -11.44
CA PHE A 6 -19.84 20.99 -11.07
C PHE A 6 -20.09 20.95 -9.56
N SER A 7 -21.05 20.12 -9.15
CA SER A 7 -21.24 19.73 -7.75
C SER A 7 -19.89 19.25 -7.17
N THR A 8 -19.34 20.07 -6.27
CA THR A 8 -18.03 19.96 -5.60
C THR A 8 -16.86 19.53 -6.52
N PRO A 9 -16.01 20.45 -7.04
CA PRO A 9 -14.88 20.07 -7.88
C PRO A 9 -13.88 19.18 -7.12
N PHE A 10 -13.09 18.39 -7.85
CA PHE A 10 -11.88 17.79 -7.28
C PHE A 10 -10.94 18.92 -6.88
N GLN A 11 -10.49 18.90 -5.62
CA GLN A 11 -9.61 19.93 -5.07
C GLN A 11 -8.24 19.33 -4.76
N PRO A 12 -7.15 20.10 -4.89
CA PRO A 12 -5.87 19.68 -4.35
C PRO A 12 -6.02 19.51 -2.83
N TYR A 13 -5.45 18.44 -2.28
CA TYR A 13 -5.46 18.28 -0.83
C TYR A 13 -4.52 19.33 -0.20
N VAL A 14 -5.09 20.17 0.66
CA VAL A 14 -4.35 21.12 1.48
C VAL A 14 -4.66 20.80 2.92
N TYR A 15 -3.64 20.36 3.65
CA TYR A 15 -3.79 20.14 5.08
C TYR A 15 -4.00 21.46 5.79
N GLN A 16 -5.11 21.55 6.53
CA GLN A 16 -5.37 22.65 7.43
C GLN A 16 -5.07 22.17 8.83
N SER A 17 -3.99 22.69 9.43
CA SER A 17 -3.66 22.39 10.82
C SER A 17 -4.77 22.93 11.72
N GLN A 18 -5.44 22.08 12.48
CA GLN A 18 -6.21 22.57 13.61
C GLN A 18 -5.23 23.04 14.69
N GLN A 19 -5.51 24.21 15.29
CA GLN A 19 -4.79 24.71 16.46
C GLN A 19 -4.94 23.67 17.58
N GLY A 20 -3.93 22.83 17.77
CA GLY A 20 -3.98 21.68 18.68
C GLY A 20 -3.33 20.40 18.16
N SER A 21 -2.85 20.33 16.91
CA SER A 21 -2.07 19.18 16.43
C SER A 21 -0.79 19.02 17.27
N VAL A 22 -0.77 17.96 18.09
CA VAL A 22 0.22 17.72 19.16
C VAL A 22 1.62 17.38 18.60
N THR A 23 1.71 16.96 17.33
CA THR A 23 2.93 16.46 16.70
C THR A 23 3.42 17.41 15.61
N ALA A 24 4.55 18.07 15.84
CA ALA A 24 5.18 18.92 14.83
C ALA A 24 5.78 18.07 13.69
N PHE A 25 5.51 18.46 12.45
CA PHE A 25 6.08 17.83 11.27
C PHE A 25 6.36 18.85 10.17
N GLN A 26 7.27 18.51 9.27
CA GLN A 26 7.62 19.30 8.10
C GLN A 26 7.64 18.41 6.86
N ILE A 27 6.98 18.84 5.80
CA ILE A 27 7.05 18.17 4.49
C ILE A 27 7.89 19.05 3.57
N SER A 28 8.98 18.48 3.05
CA SER A 28 9.92 19.13 2.15
C SER A 28 9.84 18.48 0.77
N GLY A 29 9.99 19.29 -0.29
CA GLY A 29 9.94 18.83 -1.68
C GLY A 29 8.61 19.13 -2.39
N GLY A 30 8.66 19.24 -3.72
CA GLY A 30 7.50 19.52 -4.57
C GLY A 30 6.74 18.25 -4.93
N ASP A 31 7.22 17.54 -5.95
CA ASP A 31 6.59 16.34 -6.50
C ASP A 31 7.20 15.02 -5.98
N VAL A 32 8.33 15.11 -5.28
CA VAL A 32 8.93 14.02 -4.51
C VAL A 32 9.22 14.58 -3.13
N GLN A 33 8.56 14.02 -2.12
CA GLN A 33 8.49 14.61 -0.79
C GLN A 33 9.19 13.77 0.28
N VAL A 34 9.77 14.47 1.25
CA VAL A 34 10.32 13.93 2.48
C VAL A 34 9.58 14.55 3.65
N LEU A 35 9.10 13.70 4.56
CA LEU A 35 8.44 14.08 5.79
C LEU A 35 9.44 13.97 6.94
N GLN A 36 9.68 15.07 7.65
CA GLN A 36 10.35 15.06 8.94
C GLN A 36 9.30 15.15 10.03
N VAL A 37 9.28 14.18 10.94
CA VAL A 37 8.37 14.15 12.08
C VAL A 37 9.16 14.29 13.37
N MET A 38 8.69 15.15 14.27
CA MET A 38 9.20 15.25 15.63
C MET A 38 8.62 14.13 16.48
N VAL A 39 9.47 13.44 17.23
CA VAL A 39 9.11 12.37 18.17
C VAL A 39 9.45 12.85 19.58
N LYS A 40 8.42 13.09 20.39
CA LYS A 40 8.61 13.58 21.76
C LYS A 40 9.20 12.52 22.67
N SER A 41 9.66 12.93 23.84
CA SER A 41 10.09 11.99 24.89
C SER A 41 9.00 10.95 25.18
N GLN A 42 9.39 9.67 25.22
CA GLN A 42 8.53 8.50 25.44
C GLN A 42 7.48 8.24 24.35
N ASP A 43 7.49 8.98 23.24
CA ASP A 43 6.60 8.72 22.12
C ASP A 43 7.20 7.71 21.13
N LYS A 44 6.30 7.11 20.36
CA LYS A 44 6.62 6.19 19.27
C LYS A 44 6.05 6.68 17.95
N LEU A 45 6.80 6.42 16.88
CA LEU A 45 6.39 6.60 15.50
C LEU A 45 6.46 5.25 14.80
N THR A 46 5.39 4.84 14.13
CA THR A 46 5.37 3.61 13.34
C THR A 46 5.41 3.95 11.86
N ALA A 47 6.34 3.40 11.10
CA ALA A 47 6.51 3.67 9.68
C ALA A 47 6.56 2.39 8.84
N LYS A 48 6.33 2.56 7.55
CA LYS A 48 6.52 1.51 6.55
C LYS A 48 8.02 1.15 6.47
N PRO A 49 8.38 -0.14 6.43
CA PRO A 49 9.79 -0.56 6.38
C PRO A 49 10.52 0.02 5.18
N GLY A 50 11.79 0.39 5.37
CA GLY A 50 12.66 0.87 4.28
C GLY A 50 12.36 2.29 3.77
N THR A 51 11.50 3.06 4.45
CA THR A 51 11.17 4.45 4.06
C THR A 51 11.96 5.52 4.81
N MET A 52 12.68 5.14 5.88
CA MET A 52 13.50 6.06 6.67
C MET A 52 14.73 6.54 5.88
N CYS A 53 14.98 7.86 5.92
CA CYS A 53 16.15 8.50 5.33
C CYS A 53 17.20 8.87 6.37
N TYR A 54 16.76 9.47 7.48
CA TYR A 54 17.61 9.89 8.57
C TYR A 54 16.81 9.89 9.88
N MET A 55 17.50 9.77 11.01
CA MET A 55 16.90 9.90 12.33
C MET A 55 17.90 10.59 13.27
N SER A 56 17.38 11.24 14.31
CA SER A 56 18.21 11.79 15.39
C SER A 56 18.88 10.65 16.17
N GLY A 57 20.08 10.91 16.71
CA GLY A 57 20.88 9.89 17.40
C GLY A 57 20.27 9.34 18.69
N ASN A 58 19.29 10.04 19.28
CA ASN A 58 18.54 9.61 20.45
C ASN A 58 17.37 8.66 20.12
N ILE A 59 17.03 8.47 18.85
CA ILE A 59 15.92 7.60 18.43
C ILE A 59 16.39 6.14 18.33
N GLN A 60 15.66 5.25 18.99
CA GLN A 60 15.82 3.81 18.84
C GLN A 60 14.89 3.28 17.75
N MET A 61 15.42 2.43 16.87
CA MET A 61 14.67 1.78 15.79
C MET A 61 14.48 0.30 16.11
N ASP A 62 13.25 -0.16 16.02
CA ASP A 62 12.87 -1.57 16.14
C ASP A 62 12.01 -2.00 14.95
N ASN A 63 12.13 -3.26 14.53
CA ASN A 63 11.39 -3.79 13.39
C ASN A 63 10.39 -4.84 13.87
N ASN A 64 9.11 -4.62 13.58
CA ASN A 64 8.07 -5.61 13.82
C ASN A 64 8.05 -6.62 12.67
N TYR A 65 8.03 -7.89 13.04
CA TYR A 65 7.92 -9.02 12.11
C TYR A 65 6.51 -9.64 12.23
N LEU A 66 6.02 -10.29 11.16
CA LEU A 66 4.79 -11.07 11.27
C LEU A 66 4.94 -12.18 12.34
N PRO A 67 3.97 -12.35 13.25
CA PRO A 67 3.92 -13.51 14.13
C PRO A 67 3.68 -14.78 13.31
N GLU A 68 4.31 -15.86 13.77
CA GLU A 68 4.66 -17.10 13.09
C GLU A 68 3.48 -17.87 12.46
N ASN A 69 3.74 -18.44 11.27
CA ASN A 69 3.53 -19.87 11.08
C ASN A 69 4.94 -20.49 11.07
N ASP A 70 5.10 -21.61 11.78
CA ASP A 70 6.34 -22.33 12.07
C ASP A 70 7.42 -22.28 10.99
N GLY A 71 8.67 -22.23 11.46
CA GLY A 71 9.93 -22.12 10.70
C GLY A 71 10.09 -23.09 9.53
N GLY A 72 9.39 -22.82 8.43
CA GLY A 72 9.54 -23.52 7.17
C GLY A 72 10.81 -23.08 6.45
N VAL A 73 11.39 -24.00 5.66
CA VAL A 73 12.49 -23.79 4.69
C VAL A 73 12.32 -22.50 3.87
N TRP A 74 11.08 -22.06 3.64
CA TRP A 74 10.73 -20.80 2.98
C TRP A 74 11.28 -19.55 3.69
N GLN A 75 11.37 -19.51 5.02
CA GLN A 75 11.93 -18.36 5.74
C GLN A 75 13.45 -18.22 5.55
N TRP A 76 14.16 -19.34 5.38
CA TRP A 76 15.60 -19.33 5.08
C TRP A 76 15.88 -18.82 3.67
N ILE A 77 15.00 -19.14 2.72
CA ILE A 77 15.16 -18.75 1.31
C ILE A 77 14.70 -17.30 1.07
N PHE A 78 13.61 -16.85 1.72
CA PHE A 78 12.98 -15.55 1.44
C PHE A 78 13.19 -14.50 2.54
N GLY A 79 13.78 -14.86 3.67
CA GLY A 79 13.98 -13.97 4.82
C GLY A 79 12.70 -13.72 5.63
N LYS A 80 12.84 -13.07 6.80
CA LYS A 80 11.70 -12.63 7.62
C LYS A 80 11.07 -11.38 7.00
N SER A 81 9.75 -11.39 6.81
CA SER A 81 9.03 -10.22 6.30
C SER A 81 8.78 -9.21 7.43
N ILE A 82 9.33 -8.01 7.28
CA ILE A 82 9.09 -6.87 8.19
C ILE A 82 7.73 -6.27 7.84
N THR A 83 6.86 -6.10 8.82
CA THR A 83 5.54 -5.48 8.64
C THR A 83 5.57 -3.98 8.85
N SER A 84 6.29 -3.52 9.87
CA SER A 84 6.41 -2.12 10.24
C SER A 84 7.71 -1.87 11.00
N THR A 85 8.26 -0.67 10.88
CA THR A 85 9.38 -0.20 11.68
C THR A 85 8.87 0.78 12.74
N VAL A 86 9.23 0.58 14.00
CA VAL A 86 8.89 1.46 15.13
C VAL A 86 10.12 2.28 15.50
N PHE A 87 9.94 3.58 15.62
CA PHE A 87 10.94 4.53 16.10
C PHE A 87 10.49 5.04 17.47
N PHE A 88 11.28 4.81 18.50
CA PHE A 88 10.98 5.16 19.87
C PHE A 88 12.00 6.15 20.41
N ASN A 89 11.54 7.19 21.11
CA ASN A 89 12.41 8.15 21.77
C ASN A 89 12.49 7.89 23.29
N PRO A 90 13.51 7.16 23.79
CA PRO A 90 13.69 6.95 25.22
C PRO A 90 14.23 8.18 25.97
N GLY A 91 14.75 9.18 25.25
CA GLY A 91 15.44 10.33 25.84
C GLY A 91 14.48 11.41 26.37
N PRO A 92 14.96 12.35 27.20
CA PRO A 92 14.16 13.47 27.70
C PRO A 92 13.94 14.56 26.64
N ASP A 93 14.85 14.67 25.66
CA ASP A 93 14.78 15.66 24.59
C ASP A 93 13.99 15.13 23.38
N ASP A 94 13.32 16.04 22.66
CA ASP A 94 12.63 15.71 21.42
C ASP A 94 13.63 15.24 20.35
N GLY A 95 13.29 14.17 19.64
CA GLY A 95 14.03 13.67 18.48
C GLY A 95 13.26 13.90 17.18
N TYR A 96 13.85 13.49 16.07
CA TYR A 96 13.19 13.57 14.76
C TYR A 96 13.52 12.36 13.89
N VAL A 97 12.59 12.02 12.99
CA VAL A 97 12.76 10.98 11.98
C VAL A 97 12.33 11.53 10.62
N GLY A 98 13.23 11.44 9.64
CA GLY A 98 12.99 11.77 8.24
C GLY A 98 12.58 10.54 7.44
N ILE A 99 11.45 10.61 6.76
CA ILE A 99 10.80 9.52 6.02
C ILE A 99 10.50 9.99 4.60
N SER A 100 10.92 9.23 3.60
CA SER A 100 10.67 9.56 2.18
C SER A 100 9.52 8.76 1.59
N ALA A 101 8.85 9.38 0.62
CA ALA A 101 7.95 8.67 -0.26
C ALA A 101 8.71 7.57 -1.05
N PRO A 102 8.22 6.30 -1.07
CA PRO A 102 8.89 5.20 -1.78
C PRO A 102 8.79 5.30 -3.31
N PHE A 103 8.00 6.24 -3.83
CA PHE A 103 7.82 6.53 -5.24
C PHE A 103 7.48 8.03 -5.43
N PRO A 104 7.63 8.59 -6.65
CA PRO A 104 7.28 9.98 -6.92
C PRO A 104 5.82 10.27 -6.57
N GLY A 105 5.58 11.17 -5.62
CA GLY A 105 4.28 11.39 -5.04
C GLY A 105 4.27 12.41 -3.91
N ARG A 106 3.07 12.71 -3.44
CA ARG A 106 2.81 13.66 -2.36
C ARG A 106 2.40 12.95 -1.09
N ILE A 107 2.91 13.46 0.02
CA ILE A 107 2.59 13.04 1.37
C ILE A 107 1.37 13.80 1.85
N LEU A 108 0.41 13.08 2.40
CA LEU A 108 -0.88 13.55 2.86
C LEU A 108 -0.92 13.38 4.37
N PRO A 109 -0.74 14.45 5.16
CA PRO A 109 -0.98 14.38 6.60
C PRO A 109 -2.49 14.30 6.84
N ILE A 110 -2.91 13.24 7.51
CA ILE A 110 -4.31 12.93 7.83
C ILE A 110 -4.45 12.87 9.34
N ASP A 111 -5.24 13.79 9.90
CA ASP A 111 -5.70 13.68 11.28
C ASP A 111 -6.94 12.78 11.31
N LEU A 112 -6.84 11.60 11.94
CA LEU A 112 -7.95 10.66 11.98
C LEU A 112 -9.18 11.22 12.70
N ALA A 113 -9.01 12.16 13.64
CA ALA A 113 -10.13 12.78 14.34
C ALA A 113 -11.10 13.50 13.36
N ASN A 114 -10.55 14.10 12.30
CA ASN A 114 -11.34 14.79 11.28
C ASN A 114 -12.19 13.85 10.39
N PHE A 115 -11.91 12.55 10.44
CA PHE A 115 -12.58 11.53 9.63
C PHE A 115 -13.37 10.53 10.48
N GLY A 116 -13.69 10.88 11.74
CA GLY A 116 -14.43 10.01 12.65
C GLY A 116 -13.59 8.91 13.29
N GLY A 117 -12.27 9.07 13.31
CA GLY A 117 -11.32 8.14 13.92
C GLY A 117 -10.98 6.91 13.07
N GLU A 118 -11.53 6.79 11.85
CA GLU A 118 -11.32 5.63 10.99
C GLU A 118 -11.13 6.03 9.51
N LEU A 119 -10.19 5.38 8.83
CA LEU A 119 -9.92 5.60 7.41
C LEU A 119 -9.48 4.30 6.73
N LEU A 120 -9.97 4.04 5.53
CA LEU A 120 -9.50 2.93 4.69
C LEU A 120 -8.46 3.44 3.70
N CYS A 121 -7.33 2.75 3.55
CA CYS A 121 -6.28 3.11 2.60
C CYS A 121 -5.72 1.89 1.85
N GLN A 122 -5.08 2.16 0.70
CA GLN A 122 -4.29 1.14 0.01
C GLN A 122 -3.06 0.78 0.84
N ALA A 123 -2.65 -0.50 0.80
CA ALA A 123 -1.46 -0.98 1.49
C ALA A 123 -0.17 -0.24 1.10
N ASP A 124 -0.12 0.25 -0.15
CA ASP A 124 1.02 0.99 -0.66
C ASP A 124 1.02 2.47 -0.28
N SER A 125 -0.12 2.98 0.18
CA SER A 125 -0.31 4.39 0.53
C SER A 125 0.04 4.71 1.98
N PHE A 126 0.03 3.76 2.91
CA PHE A 126 0.47 4.05 4.28
C PHE A 126 1.98 4.31 4.34
N LEU A 127 2.37 5.45 4.91
CA LEU A 127 3.78 5.84 5.07
C LEU A 127 4.21 5.74 6.54
N CYS A 128 3.55 6.46 7.44
CA CYS A 128 3.79 6.37 8.87
C CYS A 128 2.60 6.89 9.68
N SER A 129 2.62 6.64 10.98
CA SER A 129 1.66 7.16 11.95
C SER A 129 2.33 7.48 13.28
N VAL A 130 1.73 8.42 13.99
CA VAL A 130 2.19 8.92 15.29
C VAL A 130 1.02 8.94 16.25
N ASN A 131 1.33 8.81 17.54
CA ASN A 131 0.37 8.67 18.63
C ASN A 131 -0.39 7.34 18.52
N ASP A 132 -1.60 7.29 19.07
CA ASP A 132 -2.41 6.07 19.14
C ASP A 132 -3.16 5.82 17.82
N VAL A 133 -2.43 5.31 16.82
CA VAL A 133 -2.96 4.88 15.53
C VAL A 133 -2.66 3.40 15.32
N SER A 134 -3.73 2.61 15.23
CA SER A 134 -3.68 1.21 14.87
C SER A 134 -3.84 1.02 13.36
N VAL A 135 -2.96 0.21 12.77
CA VAL A 135 -3.00 -0.18 11.35
C VAL A 135 -3.39 -1.64 11.28
N THR A 136 -4.63 -1.93 10.91
CA THR A 136 -5.12 -3.30 10.75
C THR A 136 -5.12 -3.66 9.27
N SER A 137 -4.46 -4.75 8.91
CA SER A 137 -4.59 -5.32 7.56
C SER A 137 -5.85 -6.17 7.50
N SER A 138 -6.80 -5.83 6.64
CA SER A 138 -8.12 -6.48 6.54
C SER A 138 -8.07 -7.92 6.00
N THR A 139 -6.88 -8.44 5.64
CA THR A 139 -6.70 -9.80 5.11
C THR A 139 -6.80 -10.91 6.17
N VAL A 140 -6.93 -10.57 7.46
CA VAL A 140 -6.85 -11.57 8.56
C VAL A 140 -8.19 -12.27 8.85
N ASP A 141 -9.34 -11.73 8.44
CA ASP A 141 -10.65 -12.37 8.65
C ASP A 141 -11.14 -13.18 7.43
N GLN A 142 -10.26 -14.01 6.85
CA GLN A 142 -10.70 -15.06 5.93
C GLN A 142 -11.33 -16.22 6.71
N ARG A 143 -12.52 -15.99 7.28
CA ARG A 143 -13.44 -17.09 7.56
C ARG A 143 -13.97 -17.63 6.21
N PRO A 144 -14.01 -18.95 6.00
CA PRO A 144 -14.29 -19.56 4.71
C PRO A 144 -15.80 -19.58 4.37
N ARG A 145 -16.49 -18.45 4.53
CA ARG A 145 -17.91 -18.35 4.19
C ARG A 145 -18.23 -16.93 3.70
N ASN A 146 -18.49 -16.84 2.41
CA ASN A 146 -18.92 -15.66 1.65
C ASN A 146 -17.80 -14.66 1.33
N ILE A 147 -17.19 -14.83 0.16
CA ILE A 147 -16.32 -13.82 -0.46
C ILE A 147 -17.19 -12.63 -0.87
N GLU A 148 -17.43 -11.70 0.06
CA GLU A 148 -17.92 -10.38 -0.30
C GLU A 148 -16.78 -9.61 -0.98
N ILE A 149 -16.94 -9.35 -2.28
CA ILE A 149 -16.00 -8.57 -3.09
C ILE A 149 -16.16 -7.09 -2.69
N GLY A 150 -15.65 -6.73 -1.52
CA GLY A 150 -15.76 -5.39 -0.92
C GLY A 150 -14.52 -4.52 -1.14
N ALA A 151 -14.59 -3.29 -0.63
CA ALA A 151 -13.47 -2.33 -0.63
C ALA A 151 -12.18 -2.92 -0.07
N GLU A 152 -12.30 -3.81 0.91
CA GLU A 152 -11.21 -4.40 1.70
C GLU A 152 -10.25 -5.25 0.86
N MET A 153 -10.66 -5.72 -0.32
CA MET A 153 -9.75 -6.41 -1.25
C MET A 153 -8.75 -5.45 -1.93
N ILE A 154 -9.12 -4.18 -2.06
CA ILE A 154 -8.31 -3.15 -2.75
C ILE A 154 -7.67 -2.22 -1.73
N LEU A 155 -8.45 -1.75 -0.76
CA LEU A 155 -8.04 -0.97 0.40
C LEU A 155 -7.79 -1.92 1.56
N LYS A 156 -6.63 -2.55 1.52
CA LYS A 156 -6.25 -3.65 2.43
C LYS A 156 -5.91 -3.19 3.85
N GLN A 157 -5.84 -1.88 4.10
CA GLN A 157 -5.47 -1.35 5.40
C GLN A 157 -6.55 -0.43 5.94
N LYS A 158 -6.93 -0.70 7.20
CA LYS A 158 -7.80 0.15 7.99
C LYS A 158 -6.96 0.84 9.06
N LEU A 159 -6.98 2.17 9.05
CA LEU A 159 -6.38 3.02 10.07
C LEU A 159 -7.45 3.39 11.08
N ARG A 160 -7.18 3.19 12.37
CA ARG A 160 -8.10 3.54 13.44
C ARG A 160 -7.36 4.10 14.64
N GLY A 161 -7.88 5.19 15.22
CA GLY A 161 -7.33 5.76 16.43
C GLY A 161 -7.48 7.27 16.52
N GLN A 162 -6.75 7.87 17.46
CA GLN A 162 -6.74 9.30 17.75
C GLN A 162 -5.32 9.83 17.57
N GLY A 163 -4.92 10.01 16.32
CA GLY A 163 -3.57 10.45 15.97
C GLY A 163 -3.41 10.85 14.52
N MET A 164 -2.17 11.16 14.15
CA MET A 164 -1.80 11.57 12.81
C MET A 164 -1.33 10.36 12.02
N ALA A 165 -1.93 10.15 10.86
CA ALA A 165 -1.46 9.21 9.85
C ALA A 165 -0.94 9.99 8.64
N PHE A 166 0.19 9.56 8.11
CA PHE A 166 0.77 10.11 6.90
C PHE A 166 0.61 9.08 5.79
N LEU A 167 -0.11 9.47 4.75
CA LEU A 167 -0.29 8.67 3.55
C LEU A 167 0.56 9.22 2.41
N VAL A 168 0.81 8.41 1.39
CA VAL A 168 1.47 8.81 0.16
C VAL A 168 0.59 8.46 -1.03
N GLY A 169 0.42 9.43 -1.93
CA GLY A 169 -0.26 9.23 -3.21
C GLY A 169 0.68 9.56 -4.37
N GLY A 170 0.69 8.70 -5.38
CA GLY A 170 1.63 8.80 -6.51
C GLY A 170 1.25 9.90 -7.51
N GLY A 171 2.24 10.68 -7.92
CA GLY A 171 2.03 11.88 -8.73
C GLY A 171 1.26 12.97 -7.97
N SER A 172 0.15 13.43 -8.53
CA SER A 172 -0.74 14.40 -7.90
C SER A 172 -1.88 13.73 -7.14
N VAL A 173 -2.25 14.30 -6.00
CA VAL A 173 -3.37 13.82 -5.19
C VAL A 173 -4.49 14.85 -5.17
N MET A 174 -5.72 14.38 -5.38
CA MET A 174 -6.95 15.16 -5.34
C MET A 174 -7.88 14.60 -4.26
N GLN A 175 -8.58 15.49 -3.58
CA GLN A 175 -9.64 15.18 -2.64
C GLN A 175 -11.00 15.44 -3.29
N LYS A 176 -11.96 14.56 -3.02
CA LYS A 176 -13.37 14.75 -3.36
C LYS A 176 -14.23 14.43 -2.15
N ILE A 177 -15.06 15.40 -1.78
CA ILE A 177 -16.11 15.24 -0.77
C ILE A 177 -17.39 14.85 -1.51
N LEU A 178 -17.90 13.66 -1.22
CA LEU A 178 -19.12 13.12 -1.79
C LEU A 178 -20.30 13.50 -0.90
N ALA A 179 -21.29 14.16 -1.48
CA ALA A 179 -22.57 14.39 -0.82
C ALA A 179 -23.35 13.08 -0.64
N PRO A 180 -24.35 13.02 0.26
CA PRO A 180 -25.22 11.86 0.36
C PRO A 180 -25.83 11.50 -1.00
N ARG A 181 -25.75 10.22 -1.40
CA ARG A 181 -26.21 9.70 -2.70
C ARG A 181 -25.45 10.21 -3.93
N GLU A 182 -24.39 11.01 -3.77
CA GLU A 182 -23.51 11.35 -4.87
C GLU A 182 -22.68 10.11 -5.25
N VAL A 183 -22.66 9.79 -6.54
CA VAL A 183 -21.95 8.62 -7.08
C VAL A 183 -20.83 9.07 -7.99
N ILE A 184 -19.63 8.54 -7.77
CA ILE A 184 -18.51 8.69 -8.70
C ILE A 184 -17.99 7.31 -9.12
N THR A 185 -17.58 7.18 -10.38
CA THR A 185 -16.86 5.98 -10.86
C THR A 185 -15.38 6.29 -10.95
N VAL A 186 -14.57 5.49 -10.28
CA VAL A 186 -13.11 5.67 -10.21
C VAL A 186 -12.40 4.36 -10.54
N ASP A 187 -11.16 4.45 -11.00
CA ASP A 187 -10.32 3.26 -11.06
C ASP A 187 -9.83 2.90 -9.67
N CYS A 188 -9.98 1.63 -9.29
CA CYS A 188 -9.60 1.09 -7.99
C CYS A 188 -8.12 1.35 -7.65
N ALA A 189 -7.24 1.31 -8.64
CA ALA A 189 -5.82 1.57 -8.45
C ALA A 189 -5.54 3.03 -8.06
N CYS A 190 -6.39 3.96 -8.52
CA CYS A 190 -6.24 5.39 -8.29
C CYS A 190 -6.79 5.85 -6.93
N ILE A 191 -7.43 4.99 -6.14
CA ILE A 191 -7.92 5.37 -4.80
C ILE A 191 -6.76 5.28 -3.82
N VAL A 192 -6.40 6.36 -3.13
CA VAL A 192 -5.36 6.35 -2.08
C VAL A 192 -5.97 5.94 -0.74
N ALA A 193 -7.05 6.64 -0.37
CA ALA A 193 -7.78 6.44 0.87
C ALA A 193 -9.23 6.93 0.74
N MET A 194 -10.11 6.42 1.60
CA MET A 194 -11.49 6.86 1.69
C MET A 194 -12.06 6.68 3.10
N THR A 195 -13.09 7.45 3.45
CA THR A 195 -13.83 7.25 4.70
C THR A 195 -14.67 5.98 4.64
N THR A 196 -14.87 5.34 5.78
CA THR A 196 -15.69 4.11 5.92
C THR A 196 -17.17 4.33 5.60
N THR A 197 -17.62 5.58 5.58
CA THR A 197 -19.00 5.98 5.25
C THR A 197 -19.34 5.84 3.77
N ILE A 198 -18.34 5.77 2.89
CA ILE A 198 -18.53 5.63 1.45
C ILE A 198 -18.88 4.17 1.11
N ASN A 199 -19.99 3.98 0.40
CA ASN A 199 -20.34 2.67 -0.14
C ASN A 199 -19.52 2.39 -1.41
N PHE A 200 -18.69 1.35 -1.34
CA PHE A 200 -17.83 0.90 -2.42
C PHE A 200 -18.43 -0.31 -3.12
N GLN A 201 -18.57 -0.23 -4.44
CA GLN A 201 -19.03 -1.35 -5.26
C GLN A 201 -18.07 -1.57 -6.43
N LEU A 202 -17.47 -2.76 -6.48
CA LEU A 202 -16.61 -3.15 -7.60
C LEU A 202 -17.47 -3.38 -8.86
N GLN A 203 -17.15 -2.71 -9.95
CA GLN A 203 -17.77 -2.98 -11.24
C GLN A 203 -17.05 -4.18 -11.87
N ASN A 204 -17.68 -5.35 -11.80
CA ASN A 204 -17.11 -6.57 -12.37
C ASN A 204 -16.97 -6.43 -13.90
N PRO A 205 -15.79 -6.73 -14.47
CA PRO A 205 -15.64 -6.77 -15.91
C PRO A 205 -16.52 -7.90 -16.48
N THR A 206 -17.27 -7.58 -17.53
CA THR A 206 -18.08 -8.53 -18.32
C THR A 206 -17.31 -9.83 -18.60
N PRO A 207 -17.99 -11.01 -18.64
CA PRO A 207 -17.35 -12.33 -18.71
C PRO A 207 -16.28 -12.50 -19.80
N HIS A 208 -16.42 -11.82 -20.95
CA HIS A 208 -15.45 -11.89 -22.05
C HIS A 208 -14.12 -11.16 -21.76
N ARG A 209 -14.07 -10.26 -20.77
CA ARG A 209 -12.83 -9.57 -20.33
C ARG A 209 -12.05 -10.37 -19.28
N ARG A 210 -12.62 -11.45 -18.71
CA ARG A 210 -11.91 -12.34 -17.78
C ARG A 210 -10.74 -13.07 -18.45
N ALA A 211 -10.84 -13.37 -19.74
CA ALA A 211 -9.72 -13.94 -20.49
C ALA A 211 -8.53 -12.96 -20.55
N VAL A 212 -8.77 -11.67 -20.82
CA VAL A 212 -7.71 -10.64 -20.88
C VAL A 212 -7.07 -10.35 -19.51
N LEU A 213 -7.81 -10.54 -18.41
CA LEU A 213 -7.32 -10.42 -17.03
C LEU A 213 -6.18 -11.41 -16.72
N VAL A 214 -6.19 -12.59 -17.33
CA VAL A 214 -5.15 -13.64 -17.16
C VAL A 214 -3.96 -13.41 -18.10
N PHE A 215 -4.15 -12.69 -19.20
CA PHE A 215 -3.16 -12.52 -20.29
C PHE A 215 -2.61 -11.08 -20.39
N GLY A 216 -2.06 -10.53 -19.30
CA GLY A 216 -1.16 -9.38 -19.38
C GLY A 216 -1.74 -8.08 -19.96
N GLY A 217 -3.07 -7.94 -20.04
CA GLY A 217 -3.73 -6.69 -20.43
C GLY A 217 -3.59 -5.61 -19.35
N VAL A 218 -3.61 -4.32 -19.71
CA VAL A 218 -3.66 -3.22 -18.72
C VAL A 218 -5.04 -3.25 -18.08
N ASN A 219 -5.17 -3.85 -16.90
CA ASN A 219 -6.46 -4.03 -16.23
C ASN A 219 -6.90 -2.73 -15.54
N GLN A 220 -7.99 -2.13 -16.03
CA GLN A 220 -8.70 -1.05 -15.33
C GLN A 220 -9.84 -1.66 -14.52
N LEU A 221 -9.59 -1.97 -13.25
CA LEU A 221 -10.66 -2.31 -12.31
C LEU A 221 -11.36 -1.02 -11.94
N LYS A 222 -12.67 -0.93 -12.19
CA LYS A 222 -13.47 0.24 -11.86
C LYS A 222 -14.32 -0.03 -10.63
N ALA A 223 -14.50 0.97 -9.79
CA ALA A 223 -15.42 0.94 -8.67
C ALA A 223 -16.37 2.13 -8.72
N SER A 224 -17.60 1.90 -8.30
CA SER A 224 -18.58 2.93 -8.00
C SER A 224 -18.49 3.28 -6.52
N LEU A 225 -18.25 4.55 -6.21
CA LEU A 225 -18.23 5.08 -4.85
C LEU A 225 -19.46 5.94 -4.64
N THR A 226 -20.25 5.62 -3.62
CA THR A 226 -21.46 6.38 -3.26
C THR A 226 -21.28 7.03 -1.89
N GLY A 227 -21.47 8.35 -1.82
CA GLY A 227 -21.36 9.13 -0.59
C GLY A 227 -22.48 8.88 0.43
N PRO A 228 -22.35 9.44 1.65
CA PRO A 228 -21.48 10.57 1.99
C PRO A 228 -20.08 10.18 2.44
N GLY A 229 -19.10 11.06 2.22
CA GLY A 229 -17.76 10.89 2.77
C GLY A 229 -16.66 11.57 1.96
N VAL A 230 -15.41 11.25 2.26
CA VAL A 230 -14.25 11.81 1.55
C VAL A 230 -13.45 10.69 0.89
N VAL A 231 -13.04 10.92 -0.35
CA VAL A 231 -12.12 10.04 -1.08
C VAL A 231 -10.91 10.83 -1.58
N PHE A 232 -9.75 10.21 -1.46
CA PHE A 232 -8.47 10.69 -1.97
C PHE A 232 -8.07 9.89 -3.21
N ILE A 233 -7.75 10.59 -4.29
CA ILE A 233 -7.44 10.00 -5.59
C ILE A 233 -6.05 10.45 -6.05
N GLN A 234 -5.26 9.50 -6.54
CA GLN A 234 -3.93 9.73 -7.11
C GLN A 234 -3.93 9.65 -8.64
N SER A 235 -3.08 10.46 -9.28
CA SER A 235 -2.93 10.46 -10.73
C SER A 235 -2.03 9.33 -11.24
N LEU A 236 -1.01 8.94 -10.48
CA LEU A 236 0.02 7.98 -10.89
C LEU A 236 0.12 6.84 -9.86
N PRO A 237 -0.80 5.87 -9.88
CA PRO A 237 -0.74 4.75 -8.96
C PRO A 237 0.48 3.87 -9.24
N PHE A 238 1.21 3.50 -8.19
CA PHE A 238 2.49 2.79 -8.29
C PHE A 238 2.38 1.47 -9.06
N ASN A 239 1.30 0.71 -8.85
CA ASN A 239 1.05 -0.55 -9.55
C ASN A 239 0.99 -0.41 -11.09
N ARG A 240 0.45 0.70 -11.61
CA ARG A 240 0.42 0.96 -13.05
C ARG A 240 1.80 1.35 -13.56
N LEU A 241 2.54 2.16 -12.79
CA LEU A 241 3.90 2.54 -13.13
C LEU A 241 4.81 1.31 -13.19
N SER A 242 4.78 0.47 -12.16
CA SER A 242 5.59 -0.75 -12.08
C SER A 242 5.24 -1.75 -13.18
N GLN A 243 3.95 -1.96 -13.49
CA GLN A 243 3.54 -2.81 -14.60
C GLN A 243 4.01 -2.28 -15.96
N ARG A 244 3.98 -0.96 -16.18
CA ARG A 244 4.50 -0.37 -17.41
C ARG A 244 6.00 -0.58 -17.54
N ILE A 245 6.76 -0.30 -16.48
CA ILE A 245 8.21 -0.53 -16.45
C ILE A 245 8.50 -2.02 -16.67
N ALA A 246 7.82 -2.92 -15.97
CA ALA A 246 8.03 -4.36 -16.09
C ALA A 246 7.73 -4.89 -17.50
N ARG A 247 6.79 -4.30 -18.24
CA ARG A 247 6.55 -4.66 -19.64
C ARG A 247 7.59 -4.09 -20.60
N SER A 248 8.13 -2.91 -20.30
CA SER A 248 9.17 -2.26 -21.10
C SER A 248 10.56 -2.87 -20.87
N VAL A 249 10.81 -3.38 -19.65
CA VAL A 249 12.09 -3.98 -19.24
C VAL A 249 12.03 -5.51 -19.27
N GLY A 250 10.84 -6.09 -19.22
CA GLY A 250 10.61 -7.53 -19.33
C GLY A 250 11.26 -8.08 -20.59
N ALA A 251 12.27 -8.93 -20.37
CA ALA A 251 13.03 -9.66 -21.37
C ALA A 251 12.12 -10.29 -22.45
N PRO A 252 12.63 -10.54 -23.67
CA PRO A 252 11.90 -11.28 -24.71
C PRO A 252 11.26 -12.50 -24.07
N SER A 253 9.99 -12.74 -24.39
CA SER A 253 9.20 -13.69 -23.61
C SER A 253 9.95 -15.02 -23.52
N LEU A 254 9.92 -15.69 -22.37
CA LEU A 254 10.45 -17.05 -22.25
C LEU A 254 9.84 -18.00 -23.30
N ARG A 255 8.69 -17.63 -23.86
CA ARG A 255 8.02 -18.28 -24.99
C ARG A 255 8.74 -18.13 -26.33
N ASP A 256 9.52 -17.07 -26.52
CA ASP A 256 10.23 -16.80 -27.77
C ASP A 256 11.58 -17.53 -27.85
N ASN A 257 12.04 -18.14 -26.76
CA ASN A 257 13.27 -18.93 -26.72
C ASN A 257 12.99 -20.42 -26.48
N PRO A 258 12.71 -21.21 -27.54
CA PRO A 258 12.43 -22.64 -27.40
C PRO A 258 13.59 -23.42 -26.73
N ARG A 259 14.82 -22.90 -26.78
CA ARG A 259 15.99 -23.52 -26.15
C ARG A 259 15.90 -23.50 -24.62
N PHE A 260 15.27 -22.49 -24.03
CA PHE A 260 15.13 -22.39 -22.57
C PHE A 260 14.14 -23.41 -22.02
N PHE A 261 13.02 -23.63 -22.72
CA PHE A 261 12.08 -24.70 -22.37
C PHE A 261 12.71 -26.08 -22.50
N ILE A 262 13.50 -26.31 -23.55
CA ILE A 262 14.24 -27.57 -23.72
C ILE A 262 15.24 -27.77 -22.57
N GLN A 263 15.96 -26.72 -22.15
CA GLN A 263 16.88 -26.79 -21.01
C GLN A 263 16.17 -27.11 -19.69
N ILE A 264 15.01 -26.51 -19.41
CA ILE A 264 14.21 -26.82 -18.23
C ILE A 264 13.74 -28.27 -18.25
N VAL A 265 13.19 -28.74 -19.37
CA VAL A 265 12.73 -30.13 -19.52
C VAL A 265 13.89 -31.11 -19.35
N MET A 266 15.05 -30.82 -19.94
CA MET A 266 16.25 -31.63 -19.81
C MET A 266 16.75 -31.69 -18.36
N PHE A 267 16.69 -30.58 -17.63
CA PHE A 267 17.06 -30.54 -16.22
C PHE A 267 16.15 -31.42 -15.36
N PHE A 268 14.83 -31.33 -15.54
CA PHE A 268 13.88 -32.20 -14.83
C PHE A 268 14.01 -33.67 -15.23
N PHE A 269 14.31 -33.95 -16.50
CA PHE A 269 14.57 -35.31 -16.97
C PHE A 269 15.83 -35.91 -16.32
N LEU A 270 16.94 -35.16 -16.29
CA LEU A 270 18.17 -35.57 -15.61
C LEU A 270 17.96 -35.79 -14.12
N ALA A 271 17.25 -34.88 -13.44
CA ALA A 271 16.90 -35.03 -12.03
C ALA A 271 16.05 -36.29 -11.78
N TYR A 272 15.07 -36.55 -12.64
CA TYR A 272 14.23 -37.76 -12.56
C TYR A 272 15.07 -39.04 -12.75
N VAL A 273 15.93 -39.10 -13.77
CA VAL A 273 16.82 -40.24 -14.00
C VAL A 273 17.72 -40.48 -12.79
N MET A 274 18.30 -39.42 -12.22
CA MET A 274 19.16 -39.53 -11.04
C MET A 274 18.39 -40.09 -9.82
N ILE A 275 17.17 -39.62 -9.59
CA ILE A 275 16.31 -40.12 -8.49
C ILE A 275 15.97 -41.59 -8.70
N VAL A 276 15.52 -41.97 -9.90
CA VAL A 276 15.15 -43.36 -10.22
C VAL A 276 16.36 -44.28 -10.12
N SER A 277 17.52 -43.88 -10.66
CA SER A 277 18.76 -44.65 -10.52
C SER A 277 19.18 -44.78 -9.06
N SER A 278 19.04 -43.73 -8.25
CA SER A 278 19.34 -43.79 -6.81
C SER A 278 18.43 -44.78 -6.08
N ILE A 279 17.12 -44.80 -6.38
CA ILE A 279 16.16 -45.73 -5.79
C ILE A 279 16.50 -47.17 -6.18
N ILE A 280 16.75 -47.42 -7.46
CA ILE A 280 17.13 -48.76 -7.96
C ILE A 280 18.43 -49.25 -7.31
N LEU A 281 19.41 -48.36 -7.09
CA LEU A 281 20.68 -48.70 -6.47
C LEU A 281 20.60 -48.88 -4.95
N THR A 282 19.53 -48.43 -4.28
CA THR A 282 19.34 -48.60 -2.83
C THR A 282 18.49 -49.82 -2.46
N ASP A 283 17.82 -50.45 -3.44
CA ASP A 283 17.06 -51.70 -3.28
C ASP A 283 17.89 -52.98 -3.59
N VAL A 284 19.23 -52.86 -3.75
CA VAL A 284 20.20 -53.97 -3.86
C VAL A 284 21.11 -54.00 -2.64
#